data_AF-A0A933FDA3-F1
#
_entry.id   AF-A0A933FDA3-F1
#
_cell.length_a   1.000
_cell.length_b   1.000
_cell.length_c   1.000
_cell.angle_alpha   90.00
_cell.angle_beta   90.00
_cell.angle_gamma   90.00
#
_symmetry.space_group_name_H-M   'P 1'
#
loop_
_entity.id
_entity.type
_entity.pdbx_description
1 polymer ?
#
loop_
_entity_poly.entity_id
_entity_poly.type
_entity_poly.pdbx_seq_one_letter_code
_entity_poly.pdbx_strand_id
1 'polypeptide(L)'
;ALHRLAKDDEALAELERAIEMNKTALDTARASDQVSLLRYQIVDSYVWQANIHRERRDYDKVYQVLAAAVDFDPSRKELLAQEHLASASRYAQSGQTERAIEEYRKAIAAAPDAWQYSYKLGEYLLRSTERWAEALEAFRNAWDKGYQRGIARHGIALALHRLGKDDQALAELERAIEMNRAALDTARASDQAALLRYQIADDYFWHSRIVRSAKTHRQHLHHDSTYRAFAAALQHNPSNNELRGKILGLGHFAFGDGDYDLAINLYRLAFHDPVTGAPRHDLREELLLAWGIAPEVMLELVENRRRLGRIAPEYTHTLLVVCYHGIVVERVGGGRMRVPTRVTEAQKRDVEAKLRWLTQVVESMSDGRFSLSIVKWSDARPDSGQALESPGGYLGDSRILVETINEFDTVMRVWPMSNTVRAWVDVGYLDLRPSRSTSTRRAVLNIGPDHPHGIWLHEFFHILEELAGISPAHGYFPEERRHFPGWTGREEMDYYRWHFRTTLSGVGWKNLNFRLKHPLQ
;
A
#
# COMPACT_ATOMS: atom_id res chain seq x y z
N ALA A 1 -37.45 -21.68 10.00
CA ALA A 1 -38.35 -21.92 8.83
C ALA A 1 -39.10 -20.65 8.43
N LEU A 2 -39.86 -20.04 9.35
CA LEU A 2 -40.61 -18.80 9.13
C LEU A 2 -39.78 -17.65 8.53
N HIS A 3 -38.57 -17.41 9.06
CA HIS A 3 -37.64 -16.42 8.52
C HIS A 3 -37.29 -16.64 7.03
N ARG A 4 -37.08 -17.89 6.59
CA ARG A 4 -36.86 -18.20 5.16
C ARG A 4 -38.08 -17.94 4.27
N LEU A 5 -39.27 -17.85 4.88
CA LEU A 5 -40.52 -17.48 4.22
C LEU A 5 -40.80 -15.97 4.35
N ALA A 6 -39.81 -15.16 4.76
CA ALA A 6 -39.95 -13.73 5.03
C ALA A 6 -41.01 -13.37 6.09
N LYS A 7 -41.30 -14.31 7.00
CA LYS A 7 -42.23 -14.13 8.13
C LYS A 7 -41.47 -13.83 9.42
N ASP A 8 -40.74 -12.74 9.41
CA ASP A 8 -39.77 -12.43 10.46
C ASP A 8 -40.41 -12.09 11.81
N ASP A 9 -41.55 -11.38 11.84
CA ASP A 9 -42.23 -11.05 13.11
C ASP A 9 -42.83 -12.30 13.75
N GLU A 10 -43.41 -13.20 12.94
CA GLU A 10 -43.86 -14.53 13.41
C GLU A 10 -42.67 -15.34 13.94
N ALA A 11 -41.53 -15.32 13.24
CA ALA A 11 -40.32 -16.02 13.65
C ALA A 11 -39.76 -15.49 14.99
N LEU A 12 -39.70 -14.17 15.17
CA LEU A 12 -39.24 -13.55 16.41
C LEU A 12 -40.16 -13.91 17.58
N ALA A 13 -41.48 -13.87 17.39
CA ALA A 13 -42.46 -14.24 18.42
C ALA A 13 -42.40 -15.74 18.80
N GLU A 14 -42.12 -16.63 17.85
CA GLU A 14 -41.88 -18.05 18.16
C GLU A 14 -40.57 -18.26 18.92
N LEU A 15 -39.51 -17.53 18.57
CA LEU A 15 -38.23 -17.60 19.28
C LEU A 15 -38.35 -17.11 20.73
N GLU A 16 -39.10 -16.02 20.98
CA GLU A 16 -39.38 -15.53 22.34
C GLU A 16 -40.14 -16.57 23.17
N ARG A 17 -41.17 -17.19 22.58
CA ARG A 17 -41.90 -18.28 23.25
C ARG A 17 -41.01 -19.47 23.55
N ALA A 18 -40.16 -19.87 22.62
CA ALA A 18 -39.22 -20.98 22.81
C ALA A 18 -38.21 -20.69 23.94
N ILE A 19 -37.70 -19.45 24.02
CA ILE A 19 -36.81 -19.02 25.11
C ILE A 19 -37.50 -19.18 26.47
N GLU A 20 -38.73 -18.67 26.61
CA GLU A 20 -39.46 -18.72 27.88
C GLU A 20 -39.82 -20.16 28.30
N MET A 21 -40.29 -20.96 27.35
CA MET A 21 -40.57 -22.39 27.58
C MET A 21 -39.31 -23.14 28.03
N ASN A 22 -38.17 -22.90 27.38
CA ASN A 22 -36.92 -23.57 27.72
C ASN A 22 -36.34 -23.09 29.05
N LYS A 23 -36.52 -21.80 29.42
CA LYS A 23 -36.15 -21.30 30.76
C LYS A 23 -36.97 -21.98 31.86
N THR A 24 -38.28 -22.08 31.66
CA THR A 24 -39.18 -22.79 32.60
C THR A 24 -38.81 -24.27 32.73
N ALA A 25 -38.49 -24.93 31.61
CA ALA A 25 -38.03 -26.32 31.61
C ALA A 25 -36.67 -26.48 32.31
N LEU A 26 -35.78 -25.50 32.18
CA LEU A 26 -34.45 -25.51 32.79
C LEU A 26 -34.54 -25.46 34.32
N ASP A 27 -35.50 -24.72 34.89
CA ASP A 27 -35.70 -24.61 36.34
C ASP A 27 -36.03 -25.96 37.00
N THR A 28 -36.66 -26.86 36.25
CA THR A 28 -37.08 -28.19 36.75
C THR A 28 -36.16 -29.33 36.30
N ALA A 29 -35.20 -29.06 35.40
CA ALA A 29 -34.29 -30.06 34.89
C ALA A 29 -33.30 -30.56 35.97
N ARG A 30 -33.10 -31.88 36.02
CA ARG A 30 -32.20 -32.55 37.00
C ARG A 30 -31.03 -33.28 36.36
N ALA A 31 -31.20 -33.78 35.14
CA ALA A 31 -30.13 -34.44 34.39
C ALA A 31 -29.16 -33.43 33.76
N SER A 32 -27.85 -33.64 33.89
CA SER A 32 -26.82 -32.73 33.38
C SER A 32 -26.95 -32.47 31.88
N ASP A 33 -27.27 -33.51 31.12
CA ASP A 33 -27.35 -33.46 29.66
C ASP A 33 -28.56 -32.64 29.22
N GLN A 34 -29.67 -32.76 29.95
CA GLN A 34 -30.89 -31.98 29.71
C GLN A 34 -30.66 -30.49 30.05
N VAL A 35 -30.00 -30.20 31.16
CA VAL A 35 -29.63 -28.82 31.56
C VAL A 35 -28.73 -28.18 30.49
N SER A 36 -27.75 -28.93 30.00
CA SER A 36 -26.79 -28.46 28.99
C SER A 36 -27.49 -28.17 27.65
N LEU A 37 -28.37 -29.07 27.22
CA LEU A 37 -29.16 -28.91 25.99
C LEU A 37 -30.09 -27.69 26.06
N LEU A 38 -30.82 -27.51 27.16
CA LEU A 38 -31.74 -26.38 27.34
C LEU A 38 -30.99 -25.04 27.34
N ARG A 39 -29.84 -24.96 28.04
CA ARG A 39 -28.98 -23.77 28.00
C ARG A 39 -28.50 -23.46 26.58
N TYR A 40 -28.07 -24.48 25.83
CA TYR A 40 -27.70 -24.33 24.43
C TYR A 40 -28.87 -23.78 23.58
N GLN A 41 -30.06 -24.36 23.70
CA GLN A 41 -31.24 -23.98 22.91
C GLN A 41 -31.72 -22.55 23.20
N ILE A 42 -31.61 -22.10 24.45
CA ILE A 42 -31.93 -20.71 24.83
C ILE A 42 -30.96 -19.74 24.16
N VAL A 43 -29.64 -20.00 24.26
CA VAL A 43 -28.62 -19.16 23.62
C VAL A 43 -28.76 -19.19 22.10
N ASP A 44 -28.99 -20.35 21.49
CA ASP A 44 -29.18 -20.49 20.04
C ASP A 44 -30.40 -19.70 19.55
N SER A 45 -31.48 -19.67 20.35
CA SER A 45 -32.68 -18.90 20.04
C SER A 45 -32.41 -17.39 20.07
N TYR A 46 -31.64 -16.89 21.04
CA TYR A 46 -31.16 -15.50 21.02
C TYR A 46 -30.27 -15.21 19.80
N VAL A 47 -29.37 -16.12 19.42
CA VAL A 47 -28.54 -15.95 18.22
C VAL A 47 -29.40 -15.86 16.95
N TRP A 48 -30.44 -16.68 16.83
CA TRP A 48 -31.40 -16.59 15.72
C TRP A 48 -32.15 -15.26 15.68
N GLN A 49 -32.59 -14.74 16.83
CA GLN A 49 -33.20 -13.41 16.90
C GLN A 49 -32.24 -12.31 16.45
N ALA A 50 -30.99 -12.35 16.92
CA ALA A 50 -29.94 -11.41 16.51
C ALA A 50 -29.66 -11.49 15.00
N ASN A 51 -29.68 -12.68 14.40
CA ASN A 51 -29.53 -12.84 12.95
C ASN A 51 -30.67 -12.16 12.17
N ILE A 52 -31.93 -12.36 12.58
CA ILE A 52 -33.09 -11.72 11.94
C ILE A 52 -32.98 -10.18 12.05
N HIS A 53 -32.63 -9.66 13.23
CA HIS A 53 -32.43 -8.21 13.41
C HIS A 53 -31.25 -7.67 12.59
N ARG A 54 -30.19 -8.46 12.38
CA ARG A 54 -29.07 -8.08 11.52
C ARG A 54 -29.49 -7.95 10.06
N GLU A 55 -30.33 -8.85 9.56
CA GLU A 55 -30.89 -8.77 8.20
C GLU A 55 -31.79 -7.55 8.03
N ARG A 56 -32.55 -7.20 9.09
CA ARG A 56 -33.34 -5.97 9.17
C ARG A 56 -32.50 -4.69 9.35
N ARG A 57 -31.19 -4.82 9.58
CA ARG A 57 -30.25 -3.73 9.92
C ARG A 57 -30.60 -2.96 11.20
N ASP A 58 -31.35 -3.60 12.11
CA ASP A 58 -31.69 -3.05 13.42
C ASP A 58 -30.62 -3.48 14.44
N TYR A 59 -29.45 -2.84 14.37
CA TYR A 59 -28.30 -3.23 15.18
C TYR A 59 -28.48 -2.93 16.68
N ASP A 60 -29.33 -1.96 17.05
CA ASP A 60 -29.66 -1.70 18.45
C ASP A 60 -30.35 -2.91 19.06
N LYS A 61 -31.28 -3.54 18.32
CA LYS A 61 -31.89 -4.81 18.73
C LYS A 61 -30.90 -5.97 18.75
N VAL A 62 -29.96 -6.03 17.80
CA VAL A 62 -28.90 -7.06 17.82
C VAL A 62 -28.12 -7.00 19.14
N TYR A 63 -27.64 -5.82 19.55
CA TYR A 63 -26.91 -5.68 20.81
C TYR A 63 -27.78 -6.00 22.03
N GLN A 64 -29.06 -5.59 22.05
CA GLN A 64 -29.99 -5.93 23.14
C GLN A 64 -30.16 -7.45 23.28
N VAL A 65 -30.40 -8.15 22.17
CA VAL A 65 -30.62 -9.60 22.15
C VAL A 65 -29.35 -10.36 22.54
N LEU A 66 -28.19 -9.96 22.02
CA LEU A 66 -26.92 -10.59 22.37
C LEU A 66 -26.52 -10.29 23.82
N ALA A 67 -26.82 -9.10 24.35
CA ALA A 67 -26.64 -8.80 25.77
C ALA A 67 -27.51 -9.72 26.65
N ALA A 68 -28.78 -9.93 26.29
CA ALA A 68 -29.65 -10.87 27.01
C ALA A 68 -29.12 -12.32 26.96
N ALA A 69 -28.52 -12.74 25.84
CA ALA A 69 -27.88 -14.04 25.73
C ALA A 69 -26.67 -14.18 26.66
N VAL A 70 -25.85 -13.12 26.77
CA VAL A 70 -24.68 -13.07 27.66
C VAL A 70 -25.07 -12.96 29.13
N ASP A 71 -26.13 -12.24 29.45
CA ASP A 71 -26.69 -12.19 30.81
C ASP A 71 -27.20 -13.56 31.26
N PHE A 72 -27.79 -14.32 30.33
CA PHE A 72 -28.23 -15.70 30.58
C PHE A 72 -27.06 -16.69 30.71
N ASP A 73 -26.06 -16.58 29.84
CA ASP A 73 -24.86 -17.41 29.85
C ASP A 73 -23.59 -16.53 29.69
N PRO A 74 -22.96 -16.12 30.81
CA PRO A 74 -21.77 -15.27 30.78
C PRO A 74 -20.55 -15.90 30.10
N SER A 75 -20.55 -17.20 29.81
CA SER A 75 -19.50 -17.85 29.01
C SER A 75 -19.57 -17.45 27.52
N ARG A 76 -20.69 -16.84 27.09
CA ARG A 76 -20.97 -16.44 25.71
C ARG A 76 -20.59 -15.01 25.37
N LYS A 77 -19.77 -14.33 26.19
CA LYS A 77 -19.29 -12.96 25.93
C LYS A 77 -18.65 -12.78 24.55
N GLU A 78 -18.08 -13.85 24.00
CA GLU A 78 -17.58 -13.93 22.62
C GLU A 78 -18.63 -13.53 21.56
N LEU A 79 -19.93 -13.74 21.80
CA LEU A 79 -20.99 -13.34 20.87
C LEU A 79 -21.05 -11.81 20.70
N LEU A 80 -20.97 -11.06 21.80
CA LEU A 80 -20.90 -9.59 21.77
C LEU A 80 -19.60 -9.13 21.11
N ALA A 81 -18.49 -9.78 21.43
CA ALA A 81 -17.20 -9.45 20.83
C ALA A 81 -17.20 -9.63 19.30
N GLN A 82 -17.81 -10.71 18.80
CA GLN A 82 -17.97 -10.97 17.36
C GLN A 82 -18.87 -9.93 16.67
N GLU A 83 -19.96 -9.50 17.31
CA GLU A 83 -20.82 -8.46 16.74
C GLU A 83 -20.10 -7.10 16.70
N HIS A 84 -19.36 -6.75 17.74
CA HIS A 84 -18.50 -5.56 17.72
C HIS A 84 -17.45 -5.63 16.61
N LEU A 85 -16.81 -6.79 16.37
CA LEU A 85 -15.89 -6.98 15.25
C LEU A 85 -16.58 -6.80 13.88
N ALA A 86 -17.79 -7.34 13.71
CA ALA A 86 -18.57 -7.16 12.50
C ALA A 86 -18.96 -5.70 12.28
N SER A 87 -19.35 -4.99 13.35
CA SER A 87 -19.63 -3.56 13.34
C SER A 87 -18.42 -2.72 12.97
N ALA A 88 -17.25 -3.05 13.53
CA ALA A 88 -15.99 -2.42 13.18
C ALA A 88 -15.69 -2.56 11.67
N SER A 89 -15.92 -3.75 11.10
CA SER A 89 -15.74 -4.00 9.67
C SER A 89 -16.72 -3.18 8.81
N ARG A 90 -17.99 -3.06 9.22
CA ARG A 90 -19.00 -2.23 8.56
C ARG A 90 -18.63 -0.74 8.58
N TYR A 91 -18.14 -0.23 9.72
CA TYR A 91 -17.67 1.15 9.82
C TYR A 91 -16.40 1.40 9.01
N ALA A 92 -15.47 0.45 9.01
CA ALA A 92 -14.26 0.52 8.19
C ALA A 92 -14.59 0.63 6.69
N GLN A 93 -15.52 -0.19 6.18
CA GLN A 93 -15.95 -0.15 4.78
C GLN A 93 -16.67 1.15 4.40
N SER A 94 -17.35 1.78 5.35
CA SER A 94 -18.00 3.09 5.14
C SER A 94 -17.09 4.30 5.43
N GLY A 95 -15.80 4.07 5.66
CA GLY A 95 -14.81 5.13 5.92
C GLY A 95 -14.94 5.81 7.30
N GLN A 96 -15.81 5.30 8.18
CA GLN A 96 -16.05 5.84 9.51
C GLN A 96 -14.99 5.34 10.50
N THR A 97 -13.77 5.86 10.33
CA THR A 97 -12.55 5.32 10.96
C THR A 97 -12.60 5.24 12.50
N GLU A 98 -12.96 6.33 13.18
CA GLU A 98 -12.97 6.33 14.65
C GLU A 98 -14.04 5.41 15.23
N ARG A 99 -15.20 5.29 14.56
CA ARG A 99 -16.25 4.34 14.97
C ARG A 99 -15.79 2.90 14.80
N ALA A 100 -15.06 2.60 13.72
CA ALA A 100 -14.48 1.28 13.54
C ALA A 100 -13.51 0.93 14.67
N ILE A 101 -12.62 1.86 15.05
CA ILE A 101 -11.67 1.69 16.15
C ILE A 101 -12.37 1.50 17.49
N GLU A 102 -13.42 2.28 17.76
CA GLU A 102 -14.21 2.13 18.98
C GLU A 102 -14.85 0.73 19.07
N GLU A 103 -15.45 0.25 17.98
CA GLU A 103 -16.05 -1.08 17.93
C GLU A 103 -14.98 -2.19 18.09
N TYR A 104 -13.79 -2.06 17.49
CA TYR A 104 -12.69 -2.99 17.77
C TYR A 104 -12.31 -3.01 19.25
N ARG A 105 -12.26 -1.85 19.92
CA ARG A 105 -11.97 -1.76 21.36
C ARG A 105 -13.07 -2.40 22.21
N LYS A 106 -14.34 -2.25 21.83
CA LYS A 106 -15.46 -2.95 22.49
C LYS A 106 -15.36 -4.46 22.31
N ALA A 107 -14.96 -4.94 21.13
CA ALA A 107 -14.71 -6.37 20.90
C ALA A 107 -13.62 -6.91 21.84
N ILE A 108 -12.49 -6.19 21.96
CA ILE A 108 -11.41 -6.53 22.90
C ILE A 108 -11.92 -6.49 24.35
N ALA A 109 -12.71 -5.50 24.73
CA ALA A 109 -13.24 -5.40 26.10
C ALA A 109 -14.21 -6.54 26.45
N ALA A 110 -15.02 -6.99 25.49
CA ALA A 110 -15.95 -8.11 25.67
C ALA A 110 -15.22 -9.46 25.81
N ALA A 111 -14.11 -9.64 25.09
CA ALA A 111 -13.30 -10.86 25.12
C ALA A 111 -11.79 -10.52 25.20
N PRO A 112 -11.28 -10.11 26.38
CA PRO A 112 -9.94 -9.57 26.54
C PRO A 112 -8.81 -10.58 26.34
N ASP A 113 -9.11 -11.88 26.36
CA ASP A 113 -8.14 -12.95 26.13
C ASP A 113 -8.17 -13.50 24.69
N ALA A 114 -9.11 -13.01 23.87
CA ALA A 114 -9.23 -13.39 22.47
C ALA A 114 -8.31 -12.51 21.61
N TRP A 115 -7.13 -13.04 21.29
CA TRP A 115 -6.10 -12.35 20.52
C TRP A 115 -6.58 -11.87 19.13
N GLN A 116 -7.61 -12.50 18.54
CA GLN A 116 -8.08 -12.19 17.19
C GLN A 116 -8.48 -10.71 17.07
N TYR A 117 -9.11 -10.15 18.10
CA TYR A 117 -9.61 -8.78 18.08
C TYR A 117 -8.49 -7.75 18.15
N SER A 118 -7.50 -7.98 19.02
CA SER A 118 -6.30 -7.13 19.10
C SER A 118 -5.50 -7.19 17.79
N TYR A 119 -5.35 -8.38 17.20
CA TYR A 119 -4.68 -8.53 15.91
C TYR A 119 -5.43 -7.78 14.78
N LYS A 120 -6.76 -7.91 14.72
CA LYS A 120 -7.59 -7.22 13.70
C LYS A 120 -7.57 -5.70 13.87
N LEU A 121 -7.57 -5.20 15.11
CA LEU A 121 -7.36 -3.78 15.39
C LEU A 121 -5.99 -3.33 14.89
N GLY A 122 -4.93 -4.10 15.18
CA GLY A 122 -3.58 -3.84 14.68
C GLY A 122 -3.52 -3.75 13.15
N GLU A 123 -4.13 -4.70 12.43
CA GLU A 123 -4.21 -4.70 10.97
C GLU A 123 -4.91 -3.44 10.44
N TYR A 124 -6.05 -3.07 11.05
CA TYR A 124 -6.81 -1.90 10.64
C TYR A 124 -6.03 -0.60 10.88
N LEU A 125 -5.42 -0.45 12.05
CA LEU A 125 -4.61 0.73 12.37
C LEU A 125 -3.38 0.84 11.45
N LEU A 126 -2.74 -0.30 11.13
CA LEU A 126 -1.56 -0.37 10.26
C LEU A 126 -1.87 -0.14 8.77
N ARG A 127 -3.09 -0.43 8.31
CA ARG A 127 -3.40 -0.31 6.87
C ARG A 127 -4.28 0.87 6.54
N SER A 128 -5.03 1.40 7.49
CA SER A 128 -6.12 2.34 7.20
C SER A 128 -6.03 3.69 7.92
N THR A 129 -5.20 3.85 8.95
CA THR A 129 -5.30 5.04 9.84
C THR A 129 -3.98 5.75 10.16
N GLU A 130 -2.85 5.20 9.72
CA GLU A 130 -1.51 5.70 10.06
C GLU A 130 -1.18 5.78 11.56
N ARG A 131 -2.00 5.17 12.42
CA ARG A 131 -1.81 5.15 13.87
C ARG A 131 -0.84 4.04 14.28
N TRP A 132 0.40 4.12 13.77
CA TRP A 132 1.43 3.08 13.86
C TRP A 132 1.80 2.68 15.29
N ALA A 133 1.83 3.64 16.21
CA ALA A 133 2.11 3.36 17.62
C ALA A 133 1.00 2.52 18.27
N GLU A 134 -0.26 2.83 17.98
CA GLU A 134 -1.39 2.03 18.47
C GLU A 134 -1.47 0.67 17.78
N ALA A 135 -1.13 0.60 16.49
CA ALA A 135 -1.02 -0.68 15.78
C ALA A 135 0.03 -1.60 16.43
N LEU A 136 1.20 -1.05 16.78
CA LEU A 136 2.27 -1.77 17.47
C LEU A 136 1.78 -2.34 18.82
N GLU A 137 1.11 -1.52 19.63
CA GLU A 137 0.57 -1.97 20.91
C GLU A 137 -0.54 -3.02 20.74
N ALA A 138 -1.39 -2.89 19.73
CA ALA A 138 -2.43 -3.88 19.43
C ALA A 138 -1.83 -5.24 19.01
N PHE A 139 -0.79 -5.25 18.16
CA PHE A 139 -0.10 -6.49 17.79
C PHE A 139 0.66 -7.12 18.97
N ARG A 140 1.30 -6.31 19.84
CA ARG A 140 1.92 -6.79 21.08
C ARG A 140 0.90 -7.41 22.02
N ASN A 141 -0.25 -6.76 22.18
CA ASN A 141 -1.33 -7.31 22.98
C ASN A 141 -1.81 -8.65 22.42
N ALA A 142 -2.01 -8.77 21.10
CA ALA A 142 -2.37 -10.05 20.48
C ALA A 142 -1.31 -11.15 20.74
N TRP A 143 -0.03 -10.79 20.66
CA TRP A 143 1.08 -11.68 20.97
C TRP A 143 1.05 -12.16 22.43
N ASP A 144 0.89 -11.23 23.38
CA ASP A 144 0.85 -11.51 24.82
C ASP A 144 -0.38 -12.35 25.22
N LYS A 145 -1.49 -12.23 24.47
CA LYS A 145 -2.70 -13.05 24.60
C LYS A 145 -2.62 -14.41 23.89
N GLY A 146 -1.44 -14.81 23.44
CA GLY A 146 -1.17 -16.17 22.96
C GLY A 146 -1.14 -16.33 21.45
N TYR A 147 -1.24 -15.25 20.66
CA TYR A 147 -1.03 -15.32 19.20
C TYR A 147 0.45 -15.35 18.82
N GLN A 148 1.15 -16.37 19.33
CA GLN A 148 2.59 -16.57 19.13
C GLN A 148 2.88 -17.17 17.75
N ARG A 149 2.47 -16.47 16.68
CA ARG A 149 2.71 -16.85 15.28
C ARG A 149 3.60 -15.83 14.60
N GLY A 150 4.34 -16.25 13.58
CA GLY A 150 5.23 -15.34 12.82
C GLY A 150 4.48 -14.13 12.25
N ILE A 151 3.23 -14.30 11.82
CA ILE A 151 2.40 -13.20 11.30
C ILE A 151 2.11 -12.07 12.33
N ALA A 152 2.10 -12.36 13.63
CA ALA A 152 1.97 -11.32 14.65
C ALA A 152 3.27 -10.48 14.75
N ARG A 153 4.43 -11.15 14.71
CA ARG A 153 5.74 -10.49 14.66
C ARG A 153 5.93 -9.68 13.38
N HIS A 154 5.44 -10.19 12.25
CA HIS A 154 5.36 -9.43 11.01
C HIS A 154 4.59 -8.10 11.21
N GLY A 155 3.39 -8.16 11.80
CA GLY A 155 2.61 -6.95 12.11
C GLY A 155 3.37 -5.96 13.01
N ILE A 156 4.04 -6.47 14.05
CA ILE A 156 4.93 -5.68 14.93
C ILE A 156 6.05 -5.02 14.12
N ALA A 157 6.73 -5.78 13.26
CA ALA A 157 7.83 -5.29 12.44
C ALA A 157 7.39 -4.17 11.49
N LEU A 158 6.25 -4.34 10.81
CA LEU A 158 5.73 -3.30 9.91
C LEU A 158 5.37 -2.02 10.68
N ALA A 159 4.76 -2.14 11.85
CA ALA A 159 4.48 -0.99 12.71
C ALA A 159 5.76 -0.29 13.16
N LEU A 160 6.80 -1.04 13.56
CA LEU A 160 8.12 -0.51 13.93
C LEU A 160 8.79 0.22 12.76
N HIS A 161 8.75 -0.37 11.56
CA HIS A 161 9.30 0.25 10.35
C HIS A 161 8.59 1.57 10.03
N ARG A 162 7.25 1.62 10.14
CA ARG A 162 6.47 2.85 9.95
C ARG A 162 6.78 3.92 11.01
N LEU A 163 7.20 3.50 12.21
CA LEU A 163 7.71 4.38 13.27
C LEU A 163 9.19 4.77 13.06
N GLY A 164 9.85 4.32 11.99
CA GLY A 164 11.26 4.57 11.70
C GLY A 164 12.25 3.78 12.55
N LYS A 165 11.79 2.74 13.26
CA LYS A 165 12.61 1.86 14.11
C LYS A 165 13.10 0.64 13.30
N ASP A 166 13.83 0.90 12.22
CA ASP A 166 14.16 -0.11 11.21
C ASP A 166 14.98 -1.28 11.77
N ASP A 167 15.96 -1.05 12.66
CA ASP A 167 16.75 -2.14 13.27
C ASP A 167 15.88 -3.09 14.10
N GLN A 168 14.88 -2.56 14.82
CA GLN A 168 13.94 -3.38 15.58
C GLN A 168 12.97 -4.12 14.65
N ALA A 169 12.55 -3.48 13.55
CA ALA A 169 11.70 -4.10 12.55
C ALA A 169 12.40 -5.30 11.87
N LEU A 170 13.68 -5.15 11.52
CA LEU A 170 14.48 -6.23 10.93
C LEU A 170 14.59 -7.43 11.87
N ALA A 171 14.94 -7.19 13.14
CA ALA A 171 15.01 -8.26 14.14
C ALA A 171 13.69 -9.01 14.34
N GLU A 172 12.55 -8.32 14.25
CA GLU A 172 11.23 -8.95 14.33
C GLU A 172 10.85 -9.74 13.07
N LEU A 173 11.26 -9.28 11.88
CA LEU A 173 11.10 -10.04 10.63
C LEU A 173 11.96 -11.30 10.61
N GLU A 174 13.21 -11.22 11.07
CA GLU A 174 14.10 -12.38 11.19
C GLU A 174 13.48 -13.45 12.09
N ARG A 175 12.95 -13.04 13.26
CA ARG A 175 12.22 -13.94 14.16
C ARG A 175 10.94 -14.50 13.53
N ALA A 176 10.19 -13.69 12.78
CA ALA A 176 9.00 -14.15 12.08
C ALA A 176 9.33 -15.25 11.06
N ILE A 177 10.41 -15.04 10.28
CA ILE A 177 10.93 -16.00 9.31
C ILE A 177 11.36 -17.30 9.99
N GLU A 178 12.15 -17.21 11.08
CA GLU A 178 12.61 -18.38 11.84
C GLU A 178 11.45 -19.19 12.39
N MET A 179 10.47 -18.52 13.01
CA MET A 179 9.27 -19.17 13.54
C MET A 179 8.44 -19.84 12.45
N ASN A 180 8.20 -19.15 11.35
CA ASN A 180 7.41 -19.69 10.25
C ASN A 180 8.14 -20.84 9.54
N ARG A 181 9.48 -20.80 9.43
CA ARG A 181 10.29 -21.92 8.93
C ARG A 181 10.20 -23.15 9.84
N ALA A 182 10.40 -22.96 11.15
CA ALA A 182 10.27 -24.06 12.11
C ALA A 182 8.85 -24.68 12.08
N ALA A 183 7.82 -23.85 11.96
CA ALA A 183 6.44 -24.32 11.78
C ALA A 183 6.27 -25.06 10.44
N LEU A 184 6.87 -24.57 9.36
CA LEU A 184 6.80 -25.18 8.02
C LEU A 184 7.48 -26.55 7.97
N ASP A 185 8.60 -26.72 8.67
CA ASP A 185 9.35 -28.00 8.73
C ASP A 185 8.51 -29.12 9.38
N THR A 186 7.62 -28.76 10.30
CA THR A 186 6.69 -29.70 10.95
C THR A 186 5.34 -29.80 10.24
N ALA A 187 5.02 -28.86 9.35
CA ALA A 187 3.77 -28.85 8.62
C ALA A 187 3.79 -29.93 7.53
N ARG A 188 2.82 -30.86 7.58
CA ARG A 188 2.56 -31.75 6.45
C ARG A 188 2.06 -30.94 5.25
N ALA A 189 2.22 -31.47 4.04
CA ALA A 189 1.71 -30.85 2.81
C ALA A 189 0.20 -30.57 2.94
N SER A 190 -0.15 -29.30 3.17
CA SER A 190 -1.49 -28.80 3.44
C SER A 190 -1.58 -27.30 3.15
N ASP A 191 -2.79 -26.74 3.19
CA ASP A 191 -3.03 -25.30 3.06
C ASP A 191 -2.24 -24.46 4.08
N GLN A 192 -1.96 -25.04 5.26
CA GLN A 192 -1.13 -24.37 6.27
C GLN A 192 0.32 -24.20 5.82
N ALA A 193 0.91 -25.18 5.13
CA ALA A 193 2.25 -25.07 4.59
C ALA A 193 2.32 -24.00 3.50
N ALA A 194 1.28 -23.91 2.65
CA ALA A 194 1.18 -22.86 1.63
C ALA A 194 1.10 -21.45 2.26
N LEU A 195 0.28 -21.29 3.31
CA LEU A 195 0.19 -20.04 4.07
C LEU A 195 1.53 -19.65 4.70
N LEU A 196 2.24 -20.60 5.32
CA LEU A 196 3.55 -20.34 5.92
C LEU A 196 4.59 -19.93 4.88
N ARG A 197 4.61 -20.57 3.71
CA ARG A 197 5.50 -20.16 2.60
C ARG A 197 5.20 -18.74 2.12
N TYR A 198 3.92 -18.39 1.99
CA TYR A 198 3.52 -17.01 1.66
C TYR A 198 4.03 -16.03 2.72
N GLN A 199 3.83 -16.33 4.01
CA GLN A 199 4.26 -15.45 5.10
C GLN A 199 5.79 -15.27 5.13
N ILE A 200 6.54 -16.35 4.94
CA ILE A 200 8.02 -16.29 4.84
C ILE A 200 8.44 -15.41 3.66
N ALA A 201 7.80 -15.57 2.49
CA ALA A 201 8.11 -14.77 1.31
C ALA A 201 7.80 -13.27 1.54
N ASP A 202 6.68 -12.97 2.22
CA ASP A 202 6.31 -11.60 2.57
C ASP A 202 7.24 -10.99 3.64
N ASP A 203 7.70 -11.78 4.60
CA ASP A 203 8.69 -11.33 5.58
C ASP A 203 10.02 -10.99 4.89
N TYR A 204 10.48 -11.83 3.96
CA TYR A 204 11.67 -11.53 3.14
C TYR A 204 11.48 -10.30 2.25
N PHE A 205 10.26 -10.08 1.73
CA PHE A 205 9.94 -8.86 0.99
C PHE A 205 10.21 -7.61 1.82
N TRP A 206 9.59 -7.53 3.00
CA TRP A 206 9.75 -6.38 3.88
C TRP A 206 11.17 -6.26 4.42
N HIS A 207 11.81 -7.37 4.76
CA HIS A 207 13.20 -7.37 5.19
C HIS A 207 14.12 -6.77 4.13
N SER A 208 13.99 -7.24 2.88
CA SER A 208 14.75 -6.72 1.73
C SER A 208 14.52 -5.21 1.52
N ARG A 209 13.26 -4.77 1.60
CA ARG A 209 12.93 -3.34 1.47
C ARG A 209 13.55 -2.49 2.58
N ILE A 210 13.46 -2.93 3.83
CA ILE A 210 13.97 -2.18 4.99
C ILE A 210 15.50 -2.08 4.92
N VAL A 211 16.21 -3.20 4.69
CA VAL A 211 17.68 -3.22 4.59
C VAL A 211 18.18 -2.29 3.48
N ARG A 212 17.57 -2.34 2.28
CA ARG A 212 17.94 -1.45 1.16
C ARG A 212 17.73 0.02 1.49
N SER A 213 16.67 0.33 2.24
CA SER A 213 16.41 1.69 2.68
C SER A 213 17.44 2.15 3.72
N ALA A 214 17.74 1.35 4.74
CA ALA A 214 18.40 1.82 5.96
C ALA A 214 19.85 2.31 5.78
N LYS A 215 20.55 2.00 4.68
CA LYS A 215 22.01 2.29 4.44
C LYS A 215 22.97 1.74 5.53
N THR A 216 22.48 1.28 6.68
CA THR A 216 23.26 0.90 7.87
C THR A 216 23.56 -0.59 7.99
N HIS A 217 22.86 -1.49 7.29
CA HIS A 217 23.20 -2.92 7.30
C HIS A 217 23.93 -3.33 6.03
N ARG A 218 25.23 -3.09 6.04
CA ARG A 218 26.15 -3.32 4.92
C ARG A 218 26.45 -4.80 4.65
N GLN A 219 25.74 -5.79 5.21
CA GLN A 219 26.20 -7.18 5.08
C GLN A 219 25.23 -8.28 4.65
N HIS A 220 23.92 -8.29 4.92
CA HIS A 220 23.15 -9.49 4.53
C HIS A 220 21.76 -9.18 3.99
N LEU A 221 21.71 -8.67 2.76
CA LEU A 221 20.52 -8.94 1.97
C LEU A 221 20.59 -10.40 1.54
N HIS A 222 19.68 -11.23 2.04
CA HIS A 222 19.62 -12.64 1.68
C HIS A 222 19.07 -12.79 0.25
N HIS A 223 19.79 -12.33 -0.79
CA HIS A 223 19.32 -12.31 -2.19
C HIS A 223 18.79 -13.69 -2.60
N ASP A 224 19.61 -14.69 -2.34
CA ASP A 224 19.31 -16.09 -2.63
C ASP A 224 18.16 -16.62 -1.76
N SER A 225 18.09 -16.30 -0.46
CA SER A 225 16.98 -16.76 0.38
C SER A 225 15.65 -16.05 0.06
N THR A 226 15.72 -14.77 -0.33
CA THR A 226 14.57 -13.98 -0.78
C THR A 226 14.00 -14.59 -2.04
N TYR A 227 14.86 -14.82 -3.05
CA TYR A 227 14.48 -15.48 -4.29
C TYR A 227 13.88 -16.87 -4.02
N ARG A 228 14.56 -17.72 -3.23
CA ARG A 228 14.08 -19.08 -2.90
C ARG A 228 12.75 -19.07 -2.16
N ALA A 229 12.53 -18.12 -1.25
CA ALA A 229 11.27 -18.01 -0.51
C ALA A 229 10.10 -17.69 -1.45
N PHE A 230 10.29 -16.71 -2.35
CA PHE A 230 9.28 -16.39 -3.36
C PHE A 230 9.05 -17.55 -4.33
N ALA A 231 10.12 -18.21 -4.79
CA ALA A 231 10.00 -19.35 -5.69
C ALA A 231 9.22 -20.50 -5.05
N ALA A 232 9.50 -20.81 -3.78
CA ALA A 232 8.77 -21.82 -3.03
C ALA A 232 7.31 -21.42 -2.79
N ALA A 233 7.01 -20.15 -2.53
CA ALA A 233 5.64 -19.68 -2.34
C ALA A 233 4.82 -19.76 -3.64
N LEU A 234 5.39 -19.34 -4.77
CA LEU A 234 4.75 -19.42 -6.08
C LEU A 234 4.63 -20.85 -6.62
N GLN A 235 5.52 -21.77 -6.25
CA GLN A 235 5.37 -23.17 -6.64
C GLN A 235 4.05 -23.78 -6.14
N HIS A 236 3.61 -23.39 -4.94
CA HIS A 236 2.37 -23.88 -4.34
C HIS A 236 1.14 -23.06 -4.73
N ASN A 237 1.30 -21.76 -4.98
CA ASN A 237 0.22 -20.90 -5.48
C ASN A 237 0.71 -20.04 -6.66
N PRO A 238 0.81 -20.62 -7.87
CA PRO A 238 1.36 -19.92 -9.02
C PRO A 238 0.54 -18.71 -9.50
N SER A 239 -0.74 -18.64 -9.15
CA SER A 239 -1.65 -17.54 -9.52
C SER A 239 -1.72 -16.43 -8.45
N ASN A 240 -0.84 -16.44 -7.44
CA ASN A 240 -0.83 -15.39 -6.42
C ASN A 240 -0.26 -14.06 -6.98
N ASN A 241 -1.15 -13.20 -7.47
CA ASN A 241 -0.82 -11.90 -8.04
C ASN A 241 -0.18 -10.94 -7.04
N GLU A 242 -0.56 -11.01 -5.77
CA GLU A 242 0.02 -10.14 -4.74
C GLU A 242 1.52 -10.45 -4.56
N LEU A 243 1.88 -11.73 -4.47
CA LEU A 243 3.29 -12.14 -4.41
C LEU A 243 4.04 -11.73 -5.68
N ARG A 244 3.45 -11.90 -6.87
CA ARG A 244 4.08 -11.49 -8.13
C ARG A 244 4.33 -9.98 -8.17
N GLY A 245 3.38 -9.16 -7.72
CA GLY A 245 3.55 -7.72 -7.57
C GLY A 245 4.69 -7.35 -6.60
N LYS A 246 4.80 -8.06 -5.47
CA LYS A 246 5.92 -7.91 -4.52
C LYS A 246 7.27 -8.27 -5.14
N ILE A 247 7.33 -9.37 -5.90
CA ILE A 247 8.54 -9.81 -6.62
C ILE A 247 8.96 -8.77 -7.66
N LEU A 248 8.00 -8.27 -8.46
CA LEU A 248 8.24 -7.24 -9.46
C LEU A 248 8.79 -5.95 -8.81
N GLY A 249 8.18 -5.53 -7.69
CA GLY A 249 8.65 -4.39 -6.90
C GLY A 249 10.09 -4.55 -6.41
N LEU A 250 10.47 -5.74 -5.91
CA LEU A 250 11.86 -6.03 -5.55
C LEU A 250 12.80 -6.06 -6.75
N GLY A 251 12.33 -6.54 -7.90
CA GLY A 251 13.08 -6.49 -9.14
C GLY A 251 13.43 -5.04 -9.52
N HIS A 252 12.47 -4.11 -9.42
CA HIS A 252 12.73 -2.68 -9.63
C HIS A 252 13.78 -2.12 -8.67
N PHE A 253 13.70 -2.45 -7.39
CA PHE A 253 14.72 -2.02 -6.42
C PHE A 253 16.10 -2.61 -6.71
N ALA A 254 16.18 -3.90 -7.06
CA ALA A 254 17.43 -4.55 -7.44
C ALA A 254 18.04 -3.91 -8.70
N PHE A 255 17.21 -3.59 -9.69
CA PHE A 255 17.65 -2.92 -10.90
C PHE A 255 18.20 -1.51 -10.61
N GLY A 256 17.49 -0.71 -9.80
CA GLY A 256 17.96 0.60 -9.38
C GLY A 256 19.27 0.55 -8.58
N ASP A 257 19.49 -0.49 -7.79
CA ASP A 257 20.73 -0.70 -7.03
C ASP A 257 21.88 -1.25 -7.89
N GLY A 258 21.64 -1.56 -9.17
CA GLY A 258 22.64 -2.11 -10.10
C GLY A 258 22.90 -3.60 -9.93
N ASP A 259 22.10 -4.30 -9.11
CA ASP A 259 22.15 -5.77 -8.99
C ASP A 259 21.32 -6.41 -10.11
N TYR A 260 21.91 -6.41 -11.30
CA TYR A 260 21.25 -6.86 -12.51
C TYR A 260 20.92 -8.36 -12.47
N ASP A 261 21.76 -9.19 -11.83
CA ASP A 261 21.51 -10.64 -11.74
C ASP A 261 20.29 -10.94 -10.87
N LEU A 262 20.18 -10.31 -9.70
CA LEU A 262 18.98 -10.46 -8.87
C LEU A 262 17.74 -9.90 -9.56
N ALA A 263 17.85 -8.73 -10.19
CA ALA A 263 16.73 -8.12 -10.92
C ALA A 263 16.20 -9.03 -12.03
N ILE A 264 17.09 -9.58 -12.87
CA ILE A 264 16.74 -10.56 -13.92
C ILE A 264 16.04 -11.77 -13.32
N ASN A 265 16.59 -12.35 -12.25
CA ASN A 265 16.02 -13.52 -11.60
C ASN A 265 14.62 -13.24 -11.04
N LEU A 266 14.41 -12.09 -10.38
CA LEU A 266 13.11 -11.70 -9.84
C LEU A 266 12.09 -11.41 -10.95
N TYR A 267 12.48 -10.71 -12.01
CA TYR A 267 11.59 -10.49 -13.15
C TYR A 267 11.20 -11.81 -13.83
N ARG A 268 12.14 -12.75 -14.01
CA ARG A 268 11.79 -14.09 -14.51
C ARG A 268 10.82 -14.79 -13.57
N LEU A 269 11.08 -14.77 -12.26
CA LEU A 269 10.23 -15.44 -11.28
C LEU A 269 8.81 -14.85 -11.22
N ALA A 270 8.68 -13.54 -11.39
CA ALA A 270 7.39 -12.87 -11.37
C ALA A 270 6.48 -13.24 -12.56
N PHE A 271 7.00 -13.80 -13.65
CA PHE A 271 6.24 -14.00 -14.91
C PHE A 271 6.42 -15.35 -15.59
N HIS A 272 7.43 -16.11 -15.19
CA HIS A 272 7.55 -17.49 -15.59
C HIS A 272 6.94 -18.39 -14.52
N ASP A 273 6.44 -19.53 -14.95
CA ASP A 273 6.11 -20.60 -14.05
C ASP A 273 7.39 -21.08 -13.33
N PRO A 274 7.41 -21.10 -11.99
CA PRO A 274 8.62 -21.47 -11.24
C PRO A 274 9.01 -22.95 -11.41
N VAL A 275 8.11 -23.82 -11.89
CA VAL A 275 8.33 -25.24 -12.11
C VAL A 275 8.71 -25.53 -13.56
N THR A 276 7.94 -25.01 -14.52
CA THR A 276 8.12 -25.32 -15.94
C THR A 276 9.00 -24.31 -16.68
N GLY A 277 9.20 -23.11 -16.12
CA GLY A 277 9.90 -22.02 -16.78
C GLY A 277 9.14 -21.36 -17.94
N ALA A 278 7.91 -21.81 -18.22
CA ALA A 278 7.09 -21.26 -19.30
C ALA A 278 6.61 -19.84 -18.95
N PRO A 279 6.60 -18.89 -19.90
CA PRO A 279 6.04 -17.56 -19.69
C PRO A 279 4.52 -17.65 -19.45
N ARG A 280 4.01 -16.86 -18.51
CA ARG A 280 2.59 -16.79 -18.15
C ARG A 280 1.94 -15.53 -18.71
N HIS A 281 1.27 -15.68 -19.86
CA HIS A 281 0.60 -14.59 -20.56
C HIS A 281 -0.80 -14.25 -20.00
N ASP A 282 -1.41 -15.17 -19.25
CA ASP A 282 -2.72 -15.03 -18.60
C ASP A 282 -2.76 -13.91 -17.55
N LEU A 283 -1.60 -13.51 -17.04
CA LEU A 283 -1.46 -12.54 -15.94
C LEU A 283 -1.02 -11.16 -16.41
N ARG A 284 -0.86 -10.97 -17.73
CA ARG A 284 -0.32 -9.75 -18.33
C ARG A 284 -1.21 -8.55 -18.03
N GLU A 285 -2.53 -8.66 -18.23
CA GLU A 285 -3.43 -7.52 -18.06
C GLU A 285 -3.60 -7.12 -16.58
N GLU A 286 -3.74 -8.07 -15.65
CA GLU A 286 -3.97 -7.76 -14.22
C GLU A 286 -2.75 -7.11 -13.54
N LEU A 287 -1.52 -7.50 -13.92
CA LEU A 287 -0.30 -6.90 -13.38
C LEU A 287 0.06 -5.58 -14.08
N LEU A 288 -0.32 -5.40 -15.35
CA LEU A 288 -0.20 -4.12 -16.07
C LEU A 288 -1.20 -3.07 -15.56
N LEU A 289 -2.42 -3.47 -15.16
CA LEU A 289 -3.46 -2.58 -14.61
C LEU A 289 -3.04 -1.86 -13.31
N ALA A 290 -1.99 -2.34 -12.62
CA ALA A 290 -1.34 -1.65 -11.51
C ALA A 290 -0.31 -0.58 -11.95
N TRP A 291 -0.43 -0.08 -13.19
CA TRP A 291 0.56 0.78 -13.86
C TRP A 291 1.93 0.10 -13.94
N GLY A 292 1.91 -1.23 -14.14
CA GLY A 292 3.08 -2.09 -14.23
C GLY A 292 3.71 -1.97 -15.61
N ILE A 293 5.04 -1.99 -15.67
CA ILE A 293 5.77 -2.13 -16.93
C ILE A 293 5.77 -3.60 -17.31
N ALA A 294 5.53 -3.88 -18.61
CA ALA A 294 5.63 -5.22 -19.16
C ALA A 294 6.97 -5.87 -18.74
N PRO A 295 6.96 -7.03 -18.10
CA PRO A 295 8.15 -7.61 -17.49
C PRO A 295 9.19 -8.08 -18.48
N GLU A 296 8.75 -8.51 -19.66
CA GLU A 296 9.63 -8.81 -20.79
C GLU A 296 10.41 -7.56 -21.19
N VAL A 297 9.75 -6.39 -21.14
CA VAL A 297 10.40 -5.10 -21.33
C VAL A 297 11.37 -4.80 -20.18
N MET A 298 10.98 -5.07 -18.92
CA MET A 298 11.92 -4.90 -17.80
C MET A 298 13.14 -5.81 -17.92
N LEU A 299 12.97 -7.06 -18.36
CA LEU A 299 14.06 -8.01 -18.64
C LEU A 299 15.00 -7.46 -19.72
N GLU A 300 14.45 -6.97 -20.83
CA GLU A 300 15.26 -6.37 -21.89
C GLU A 300 15.98 -5.10 -21.42
N LEU A 301 15.30 -4.25 -20.64
CA LEU A 301 15.91 -3.02 -20.09
C LEU A 301 17.06 -3.34 -19.14
N VAL A 302 16.88 -4.29 -18.22
CA VAL A 302 17.94 -4.64 -17.28
C VAL A 302 19.11 -5.32 -17.98
N GLU A 303 18.86 -6.18 -18.97
CA GLU A 303 19.90 -6.83 -19.77
C GLU A 303 20.66 -5.81 -20.64
N ASN A 304 19.95 -4.89 -21.30
CA ASN A 304 20.59 -3.83 -22.08
C ASN A 304 21.43 -2.93 -21.18
N ARG A 305 20.89 -2.50 -20.03
CA ARG A 305 21.62 -1.64 -19.11
C ARG A 305 22.86 -2.30 -18.54
N ARG A 306 22.78 -3.59 -18.19
CA ARG A 306 23.91 -4.41 -17.78
C ARG A 306 24.99 -4.42 -18.85
N ARG A 307 24.61 -4.63 -20.12
CA ARG A 307 25.53 -4.66 -21.26
C ARG A 307 26.23 -3.32 -21.48
N LEU A 308 25.54 -2.21 -21.29
CA LEU A 308 26.11 -0.87 -21.47
C LEU A 308 27.26 -0.56 -20.48
N GLY A 309 27.30 -1.20 -19.31
CA GLY A 309 28.36 -0.98 -18.33
C GLY A 309 28.46 0.50 -17.92
N ARG A 310 29.68 1.06 -17.99
CA ARG A 310 29.89 2.49 -17.75
C ARG A 310 29.50 3.28 -19.00
N ILE A 311 28.59 4.23 -18.84
CA ILE A 311 28.13 5.09 -19.92
C ILE A 311 28.74 6.50 -19.83
N ALA A 312 28.78 7.20 -20.97
CA ALA A 312 29.10 8.61 -21.08
C ALA A 312 27.98 9.27 -21.90
N PRO A 313 26.90 9.76 -21.24
CA PRO A 313 25.71 10.22 -21.94
C PRO A 313 25.99 11.47 -22.77
N GLU A 314 25.35 11.56 -23.94
CA GLU A 314 25.37 12.78 -24.77
C GLU A 314 24.67 13.94 -24.07
N TYR A 315 23.70 13.63 -23.20
CA TYR A 315 22.98 14.60 -22.41
C TYR A 315 22.62 14.05 -21.03
N THR A 316 22.84 14.90 -20.03
CA THR A 316 22.47 14.60 -18.64
C THR A 316 21.40 15.58 -18.21
N HIS A 317 20.18 15.08 -18.03
CA HIS A 317 19.03 15.87 -17.60
C HIS A 317 19.10 16.13 -16.11
N THR A 318 19.06 17.40 -15.72
CA THR A 318 19.19 17.81 -14.32
C THR A 318 17.83 17.88 -13.63
N LEU A 319 17.63 17.08 -12.59
CA LEU A 319 16.41 17.05 -11.78
C LEU A 319 16.67 17.65 -10.40
N LEU A 320 15.83 18.60 -10.00
CA LEU A 320 15.69 18.98 -8.60
C LEU A 320 14.52 18.22 -7.98
N VAL A 321 14.81 17.37 -7.00
CA VAL A 321 13.79 16.61 -6.27
C VAL A 321 13.52 17.30 -4.94
N VAL A 322 12.29 17.77 -4.77
CA VAL A 322 11.84 18.55 -3.62
C VAL A 322 10.90 17.68 -2.78
N CYS A 323 11.35 17.26 -1.60
CA CYS A 323 10.50 16.56 -0.65
C CYS A 323 9.86 17.56 0.30
N TYR A 324 8.53 17.69 0.25
CA TYR A 324 7.83 18.64 1.12
C TYR A 324 7.74 18.13 2.56
N HIS A 325 7.96 19.06 3.49
CA HIS A 325 7.84 18.82 4.92
C HIS A 325 6.92 19.85 5.59
N GLY A 326 6.01 19.35 6.43
CA GLY A 326 5.37 20.15 7.48
C GLY A 326 4.60 21.36 6.96
N ILE A 327 3.47 21.10 6.30
CA ILE A 327 2.54 22.16 5.89
C ILE A 327 1.93 22.76 7.16
N VAL A 328 2.15 24.05 7.36
CA VAL A 328 1.44 24.83 8.36
C VAL A 328 0.40 25.63 7.62
N VAL A 329 -0.86 25.55 8.04
CA VAL A 329 -1.95 26.37 7.50
C VAL A 329 -2.35 27.37 8.58
N GLU A 330 -2.41 28.66 8.22
CA GLU A 330 -2.98 29.68 9.10
C GLU A 330 -4.51 29.67 8.97
N ARG A 331 -5.21 29.62 10.11
CA ARG A 331 -6.67 29.59 10.17
C ARG A 331 -7.23 30.99 9.89
N VAL A 332 -8.39 31.03 9.22
CA VAL A 332 -9.20 32.25 9.11
C VAL A 332 -9.65 32.64 10.53
N GLY A 333 -9.24 33.82 11.02
CA GLY A 333 -9.47 34.27 12.41
C GLY A 333 -8.26 34.15 13.35
N GLY A 334 -7.13 33.61 12.87
CA GLY A 334 -5.88 33.51 13.62
C GLY A 334 -5.61 32.11 14.19
N GLY A 335 -4.33 31.75 14.30
CA GLY A 335 -3.86 30.44 14.78
C GLY A 335 -3.21 29.59 13.69
N ARG A 336 -2.16 28.86 14.03
CA ARG A 336 -1.40 27.98 13.12
C ARG A 336 -1.80 26.53 13.35
N MET A 337 -2.20 25.85 12.29
CA MET A 337 -2.47 24.42 12.30
C MET A 337 -1.38 23.70 11.51
N ARG A 338 -0.74 22.71 12.12
CA ARG A 338 0.20 21.83 11.42
C ARG A 338 -0.58 20.67 10.81
N VAL A 339 -0.56 20.56 9.50
CA VAL A 339 -1.10 19.39 8.80
C VAL A 339 0.00 18.32 8.81
N PRO A 340 -0.29 17.07 9.20
CA PRO A 340 0.71 16.00 9.21
C PRO A 340 1.04 15.59 7.76
N THR A 341 1.93 16.35 7.12
CA THR A 341 2.29 16.23 5.70
C THR A 341 3.80 16.16 5.54
N ARG A 342 4.44 15.32 6.34
CA ARG A 342 5.86 15.09 6.23
C ARG A 342 6.08 13.87 5.35
N VAL A 343 6.84 14.03 4.26
CA VAL A 343 7.52 12.88 3.65
C VAL A 343 8.49 12.34 4.71
N THR A 344 8.17 11.16 5.25
CA THR A 344 8.96 10.50 6.30
C THR A 344 10.34 10.16 5.80
N GLU A 345 11.31 9.92 6.69
CA GLU A 345 12.65 9.49 6.25
C GLU A 345 12.59 8.16 5.49
N ALA A 346 11.67 7.25 5.84
CA ALA A 346 11.42 6.02 5.10
C ALA A 346 10.90 6.30 3.67
N GLN A 347 9.94 7.21 3.51
CA GLN A 347 9.44 7.62 2.19
C GLN A 347 10.51 8.34 1.36
N LYS A 348 11.34 9.20 1.98
CA LYS A 348 12.48 9.84 1.29
C LYS A 348 13.42 8.78 0.73
N ARG A 349 13.71 7.72 1.49
CA ARG A 349 14.54 6.59 1.04
C ARG A 349 13.91 5.83 -0.13
N ASP A 350 12.60 5.59 -0.10
CA ASP A 350 11.87 4.95 -1.20
C ASP A 350 11.95 5.77 -2.49
N VAL A 351 11.78 7.11 -2.38
CA VAL A 351 12.02 8.05 -3.48
C VAL A 351 13.44 7.92 -4.03
N GLU A 352 14.48 7.83 -3.19
CA GLU A 352 15.84 7.65 -3.68
C GLU A 352 16.00 6.37 -4.50
N ALA A 353 15.34 5.29 -4.09
CA ALA A 353 15.43 4.01 -4.79
C ALA A 353 14.68 4.04 -6.13
N LYS A 354 13.50 4.67 -6.18
CA LYS A 354 12.74 4.89 -7.42
C LYS A 354 13.49 5.76 -8.42
N LEU A 355 14.17 6.80 -7.94
CA LEU A 355 15.01 7.66 -8.76
C LEU A 355 16.20 6.91 -9.37
N ARG A 356 16.90 6.07 -8.58
CA ARG A 356 17.96 5.21 -9.12
C ARG A 356 17.44 4.28 -10.20
N TRP A 357 16.28 3.66 -9.95
CA TRP A 357 15.61 2.82 -10.94
C TRP A 357 15.25 3.59 -12.21
N LEU A 358 14.65 4.78 -12.07
CA LEU A 358 14.28 5.64 -13.21
C LEU A 358 15.51 6.01 -14.04
N THR A 359 16.63 6.37 -13.39
CA THR A 359 17.91 6.63 -14.07
C THR A 359 18.35 5.42 -14.90
N GLN A 360 18.39 4.22 -14.33
CA GLN A 360 18.81 3.00 -15.04
C GLN A 360 17.88 2.68 -16.22
N VAL A 361 16.57 2.92 -16.08
CA VAL A 361 15.59 2.72 -17.14
C VAL A 361 15.81 3.67 -18.30
N VAL A 362 15.94 4.99 -18.07
CA VAL A 362 16.12 5.95 -19.17
C VAL A 362 17.49 5.81 -19.84
N GLU A 363 18.52 5.43 -19.08
CA GLU A 363 19.83 5.05 -19.64
C GLU A 363 19.71 3.84 -20.55
N SER A 364 18.92 2.83 -20.14
CA SER A 364 18.67 1.67 -20.97
C SER A 364 17.84 1.98 -22.21
N MET A 365 16.80 2.80 -22.10
CA MET A 365 15.91 3.14 -23.23
C MET A 365 16.61 3.98 -24.29
N SER A 366 17.58 4.79 -23.87
CA SER A 366 18.37 5.68 -24.74
C SER A 366 19.68 5.06 -25.25
N ASP A 367 19.91 3.77 -24.99
CA ASP A 367 21.18 3.08 -25.29
C ASP A 367 22.41 3.83 -24.74
N GLY A 368 22.26 4.38 -23.52
CA GLY A 368 23.30 5.09 -22.78
C GLY A 368 23.50 6.56 -23.20
N ARG A 369 22.71 7.09 -24.13
CA ARG A 369 22.85 8.46 -24.65
C ARG A 369 22.23 9.52 -23.74
N PHE A 370 21.30 9.15 -22.88
CA PHE A 370 20.60 10.03 -21.94
C PHE A 370 20.72 9.49 -20.52
N SER A 371 21.02 10.37 -19.56
CA SER A 371 21.06 10.02 -18.13
C SER A 371 20.50 11.16 -17.28
N LEU A 372 20.35 10.92 -15.97
CA LEU A 372 19.82 11.87 -15.00
C LEU A 372 20.90 12.30 -14.01
N SER A 373 21.02 13.60 -13.77
CA SER A 373 21.73 14.16 -12.62
C SER A 373 20.71 14.69 -11.63
N ILE A 374 20.76 14.22 -10.38
CA ILE A 374 19.70 14.46 -9.41
C ILE A 374 20.28 15.24 -8.23
N VAL A 375 19.74 16.44 -8.01
CA VAL A 375 19.96 17.22 -6.80
C VAL A 375 18.73 17.10 -5.92
N LYS A 376 18.94 16.87 -4.62
CA LYS A 376 17.86 16.66 -3.67
C LYS A 376 17.76 17.81 -2.70
N TRP A 377 16.54 18.25 -2.47
CA TRP A 377 16.21 19.21 -1.42
C TRP A 377 15.17 18.62 -0.48
N SER A 378 15.65 18.21 0.69
CA SER A 378 14.95 17.27 1.56
C SER A 378 13.89 17.89 2.48
N ASP A 379 13.93 19.21 2.68
CA ASP A 379 13.13 19.91 3.69
C ASP A 379 12.59 21.26 3.17
N ALA A 380 11.99 21.25 1.98
CA ALA A 380 11.25 22.40 1.50
C ALA A 380 9.92 22.53 2.26
N ARG A 381 9.60 23.75 2.69
CA ARG A 381 8.28 24.10 3.21
C ARG A 381 7.51 24.79 2.10
N PRO A 382 6.28 24.39 1.78
CA PRO A 382 5.47 25.21 0.89
C PRO A 382 5.18 26.55 1.57
N ASP A 383 5.15 27.63 0.80
CA ASP A 383 4.89 28.96 1.36
C ASP A 383 3.40 29.04 1.74
N SER A 384 3.13 29.16 3.03
CA SER A 384 1.77 29.17 3.58
C SER A 384 1.30 30.58 3.97
N GLY A 385 2.00 31.63 3.51
CA GLY A 385 1.73 33.02 3.88
C GLY A 385 0.40 33.59 3.39
N GLN A 386 -0.47 32.79 2.77
CA GLN A 386 -1.83 33.19 2.41
C GLN A 386 -2.85 32.47 3.30
N ALA A 387 -3.77 33.24 3.90
CA ALA A 387 -4.96 32.69 4.52
C ALA A 387 -5.75 31.92 3.45
N LEU A 388 -5.96 30.62 3.66
CA LEU A 388 -6.74 29.80 2.73
C LEU A 388 -8.23 30.09 2.96
N GLU A 389 -8.78 31.02 2.20
CA GLU A 389 -10.16 31.52 2.37
C GLU A 389 -11.25 30.57 1.82
N SER A 390 -10.89 29.45 1.17
CA SER A 390 -11.86 28.57 0.50
C SER A 390 -11.45 27.08 0.50
N PRO A 391 -12.42 26.13 0.48
CA PRO A 391 -12.17 24.70 0.26
C PRO A 391 -11.48 24.46 -1.09
N GLY A 392 -10.18 24.11 -1.08
CA GLY A 392 -9.42 23.74 -2.29
C GLY A 392 -8.23 24.64 -2.66
N GLY A 393 -7.59 25.29 -1.69
CA GLY A 393 -6.44 26.15 -1.94
C GLY A 393 -5.18 25.42 -2.46
N TYR A 394 -4.49 26.04 -3.42
CA TYR A 394 -3.18 25.63 -3.90
C TYR A 394 -2.08 26.19 -2.99
N LEU A 395 -1.12 25.36 -2.61
CA LEU A 395 0.05 25.81 -1.84
C LEU A 395 1.16 26.30 -2.77
N GLY A 396 1.59 27.55 -2.55
CA GLY A 396 2.66 28.18 -3.31
C GLY A 396 4.03 27.53 -3.04
N ASP A 397 4.88 27.55 -4.05
CA ASP A 397 6.27 27.12 -3.91
C ASP A 397 7.05 28.13 -3.06
N SER A 398 7.97 27.65 -2.21
CA SER A 398 8.83 28.55 -1.42
C SER A 398 9.60 29.50 -2.33
N ARG A 399 9.85 30.73 -1.88
CA ARG A 399 10.66 31.72 -2.61
C ARG A 399 12.00 31.15 -3.12
N ILE A 400 12.68 30.34 -2.30
CA ILE A 400 13.95 29.70 -2.68
C ILE A 400 13.73 28.73 -3.87
N LEU A 401 12.63 27.97 -3.90
CA LEU A 401 12.30 27.11 -5.03
C LEU A 401 12.07 27.90 -6.32
N VAL A 402 11.42 29.06 -6.22
CA VAL A 402 11.21 29.98 -7.37
C VAL A 402 12.53 30.57 -7.87
N GLU A 403 13.50 30.80 -6.98
CA GLU A 403 14.82 31.33 -7.33
C GLU A 403 15.72 30.24 -7.94
N THR A 404 15.67 28.99 -7.46
CA THR A 404 16.56 27.89 -7.90
C THR A 404 16.01 27.04 -9.05
N ILE A 405 14.72 27.12 -9.37
CA ILE A 405 14.09 26.29 -10.42
C ILE A 405 14.76 26.40 -11.79
N ASN A 406 15.36 27.55 -12.11
CA ASN A 406 16.01 27.80 -13.40
C ASN A 406 17.39 27.14 -13.52
N GLU A 407 17.93 26.53 -12.45
CA GLU A 407 19.20 25.79 -12.51
C GLU A 407 19.02 24.34 -12.98
N PHE A 408 17.77 23.87 -13.07
CA PHE A 408 17.42 22.49 -13.36
C PHE A 408 16.55 22.39 -14.61
N ASP A 409 16.64 21.25 -15.29
CA ASP A 409 15.81 20.96 -16.46
C ASP A 409 14.41 20.51 -16.04
N THR A 410 14.25 19.93 -14.84
CA THR A 410 12.96 19.53 -14.27
C THR A 410 12.94 19.65 -12.76
N VAL A 411 11.82 20.09 -12.20
CA VAL A 411 11.56 20.06 -10.76
C VAL A 411 10.52 18.98 -10.45
N MET A 412 10.90 18.03 -9.62
CA MET A 412 10.03 16.94 -9.16
C MET A 412 9.64 17.18 -7.70
N ARG A 413 8.36 17.50 -7.49
CA ARG A 413 7.74 17.77 -6.20
C ARG A 413 7.19 16.47 -5.62
N VAL A 414 7.82 15.97 -4.56
CA VAL A 414 7.38 14.78 -3.83
C VAL A 414 6.40 15.20 -2.75
N TRP A 415 5.13 14.85 -2.94
CA TRP A 415 4.04 15.18 -2.04
C TRP A 415 3.69 13.99 -1.12
N PRO A 416 3.45 14.19 0.18
CA PRO A 416 3.29 13.10 1.15
C PRO A 416 2.14 12.11 0.87
N MET A 417 1.11 12.52 0.11
CA MET A 417 -0.02 11.68 -0.29
C MET A 417 -0.32 11.86 -1.78
N SER A 418 -1.05 10.92 -2.39
CA SER A 418 -1.49 10.99 -3.79
C SER A 418 -2.38 12.23 -4.00
N ASN A 419 -1.77 13.29 -4.50
CA ASN A 419 -2.35 14.55 -5.00
C ASN A 419 -3.17 15.43 -4.04
N THR A 420 -3.59 14.93 -2.86
CA THR A 420 -4.39 15.72 -1.92
C THR A 420 -4.03 15.38 -0.48
N VAL A 421 -3.91 16.39 0.38
CA VAL A 421 -3.89 16.20 1.84
C VAL A 421 -5.17 16.74 2.43
N ARG A 422 -5.84 15.93 3.24
CA ARG A 422 -7.02 16.36 3.99
C ARG A 422 -6.62 16.92 5.36
N ALA A 423 -7.04 18.15 5.66
CA ALA A 423 -6.84 18.81 6.95
C ALA A 423 -8.19 19.14 7.60
N TRP A 424 -8.32 18.97 8.91
CA TRP A 424 -9.52 19.38 9.65
C TRP A 424 -9.42 20.84 10.07
N VAL A 425 -10.31 21.70 9.59
CA VAL A 425 -10.48 23.10 10.01
C VAL A 425 -11.76 23.27 10.81
N ASP A 426 -11.93 24.41 11.48
CA ASP A 426 -13.08 24.67 12.38
C ASP A 426 -14.46 24.57 11.68
N VAL A 427 -14.48 24.59 10.35
CA VAL A 427 -15.69 24.49 9.51
C VAL A 427 -15.79 23.18 8.69
N GLY A 428 -14.89 22.20 8.90
CA GLY A 428 -14.92 20.90 8.21
C GLY A 428 -13.57 20.45 7.64
N TYR A 429 -13.57 19.61 6.60
CA TYR A 429 -12.34 19.15 5.96
C TYR A 429 -11.90 20.07 4.81
N LEU A 430 -10.59 20.32 4.72
CA LEU A 430 -9.92 21.04 3.63
C LEU A 430 -9.00 20.10 2.86
N ASP A 431 -9.23 19.99 1.55
CA ASP A 431 -8.37 19.24 0.63
C ASP A 431 -7.28 20.17 0.07
N LEU A 432 -6.04 20.00 0.52
CA LEU A 432 -4.85 20.75 0.13
C LEU A 432 -4.13 20.08 -1.04
N ARG A 433 -3.74 20.87 -2.04
CA ARG A 433 -3.01 20.39 -3.23
C ARG A 433 -1.75 21.22 -3.48
N PRO A 434 -0.66 20.63 -3.99
CA PRO A 434 0.46 21.43 -4.49
C PRO A 434 -0.02 22.33 -5.63
N SER A 435 0.49 23.55 -5.72
CA SER A 435 0.14 24.47 -6.81
C SER A 435 0.31 23.81 -8.18
N ARG A 436 -0.73 23.89 -9.01
CA ARG A 436 -0.56 23.71 -10.46
C ARG A 436 0.28 24.89 -10.91
N SER A 437 1.58 24.67 -11.15
CA SER A 437 2.37 25.63 -11.92
C SER A 437 1.81 25.54 -13.34
N THR A 438 0.81 26.34 -13.65
CA THR A 438 0.09 26.37 -14.93
C THR A 438 0.88 27.06 -16.05
N SER A 439 2.16 27.33 -15.82
CA SER A 439 3.06 27.78 -16.88
C SER A 439 3.39 26.58 -17.76
N THR A 440 2.92 26.60 -19.01
CA THR A 440 3.31 25.72 -20.13
C THR A 440 4.80 25.81 -20.50
N ARG A 441 5.58 26.56 -19.71
CA ARG A 441 7.02 26.77 -19.85
C ARG A 441 7.76 26.34 -18.59
N ARG A 442 7.26 25.41 -17.76
CA ARG A 442 8.06 24.89 -16.63
C ARG A 442 7.82 23.39 -16.48
N ALA A 443 8.88 22.62 -16.63
CA ALA A 443 8.90 21.17 -16.42
C ALA A 443 8.80 20.85 -14.92
N VAL A 444 7.58 20.94 -14.38
CA VAL A 444 7.31 20.66 -12.97
C VAL A 444 6.38 19.48 -12.81
N LEU A 445 6.91 18.42 -12.19
CA LEU A 445 6.19 17.19 -11.89
C LEU A 445 5.75 17.17 -10.43
N ASN A 446 4.53 16.72 -10.14
CA ASN A 446 4.10 16.36 -8.78
C ASN A 446 3.92 14.85 -8.66
N ILE A 447 4.49 14.23 -7.63
CA ILE A 447 4.43 12.78 -7.45
C ILE A 447 4.38 12.37 -5.98
N GLY A 448 3.66 11.29 -5.67
CA GLY A 448 3.61 10.71 -4.33
C GLY A 448 4.72 9.68 -4.11
N PRO A 449 5.30 9.57 -2.90
CA PRO A 449 6.29 8.55 -2.58
C PRO A 449 5.71 7.15 -2.70
N ASP A 450 4.39 6.97 -2.54
CA ASP A 450 3.74 5.66 -2.61
C ASP A 450 3.27 5.26 -4.02
N HIS A 451 3.38 6.16 -5.02
CA HIS A 451 3.03 5.81 -6.40
C HIS A 451 3.95 4.69 -6.95
N PRO A 452 3.41 3.72 -7.72
CA PRO A 452 4.20 2.70 -8.40
C PRO A 452 5.29 3.26 -9.32
N HIS A 453 6.35 2.47 -9.55
CA HIS A 453 7.47 2.85 -10.42
C HIS A 453 7.02 3.26 -11.84
N GLY A 454 6.01 2.60 -12.41
CA GLY A 454 5.48 2.95 -13.74
C GLY A 454 4.89 4.36 -13.79
N ILE A 455 4.19 4.82 -12.75
CA ILE A 455 3.69 6.20 -12.66
C ILE A 455 4.86 7.20 -12.66
N TRP A 456 5.96 6.89 -11.97
CA TRP A 456 7.15 7.74 -11.96
C TRP A 456 7.76 7.90 -13.36
N LEU A 457 7.82 6.81 -14.12
CA LEU A 457 8.30 6.85 -15.50
C LEU A 457 7.33 7.57 -16.42
N HIS A 458 6.04 7.28 -16.32
CA HIS A 458 4.96 7.88 -17.11
C HIS A 458 4.95 9.39 -16.99
N GLU A 459 4.90 9.88 -15.75
CA GLU A 459 4.84 11.31 -15.48
C GLU A 459 6.14 12.02 -15.87
N PHE A 460 7.30 11.37 -15.69
CA PHE A 460 8.57 11.91 -16.17
C PHE A 460 8.61 11.99 -17.71
N PHE A 461 8.00 11.02 -18.39
CA PHE A 461 7.96 11.01 -19.85
C PHE A 461 7.11 12.16 -20.41
N HIS A 462 5.96 12.47 -19.80
CA HIS A 462 5.17 13.64 -20.19
C HIS A 462 5.93 14.96 -20.09
N ILE A 463 6.82 15.10 -19.10
CA ILE A 463 7.72 16.24 -19.00
C ILE A 463 8.70 16.29 -20.19
N LEU A 464 9.24 15.16 -20.62
CA LEU A 464 10.14 15.10 -21.77
C LEU A 464 9.40 15.44 -23.08
N GLU A 465 8.16 14.98 -23.25
CA GLU A 465 7.30 15.35 -24.39
C GLU A 465 7.08 16.87 -24.43
N GLU A 466 6.66 17.47 -23.32
CA GLU A 466 6.44 18.92 -23.23
C GLU A 466 7.71 19.71 -23.52
N LEU A 467 8.86 19.29 -22.94
CA LEU A 467 10.16 19.90 -23.22
C LEU A 467 10.58 19.74 -24.68
N ALA A 468 10.20 18.65 -25.35
CA ALA A 468 10.43 18.45 -26.77
C ALA A 468 9.45 19.25 -27.66
N GLY A 469 8.45 19.93 -27.09
CA GLY A 469 7.40 20.62 -27.83
C GLY A 469 6.33 19.68 -28.39
N ILE A 470 6.24 18.46 -27.85
CA ILE A 470 5.24 17.45 -28.19
C ILE A 470 4.10 17.61 -27.19
N SER A 471 2.87 17.74 -27.68
CA SER A 471 1.71 17.71 -26.79
C SER A 471 1.64 16.32 -26.14
N PRO A 472 1.60 16.21 -24.81
CA PRO A 472 1.42 14.94 -24.13
C PRO A 472 0.16 14.26 -24.66
N ALA A 473 0.35 13.12 -25.32
CA ALA A 473 -0.72 12.31 -25.85
C ALA A 473 -0.41 10.87 -25.45
N HIS A 474 -1.41 10.17 -24.95
CA HIS A 474 -1.30 8.77 -24.61
C HIS A 474 -1.30 7.92 -25.89
N GLY A 475 -0.26 8.09 -26.72
CA GLY A 475 -0.18 7.57 -28.09
C GLY A 475 -0.32 6.05 -28.20
N TYR A 476 -0.17 5.34 -27.07
CA TYR A 476 -0.42 3.90 -26.98
C TYR A 476 -1.89 3.50 -27.07
N PHE A 477 -2.83 4.40 -26.75
CA PHE A 477 -4.25 4.20 -27.01
C PHE A 477 -4.52 4.22 -28.52
N PRO A 478 -5.29 3.25 -29.05
CA PRO A 478 -5.59 3.15 -30.48
C PRO A 478 -6.08 4.45 -31.12
N GLU A 479 -6.85 5.25 -30.39
CA GLU A 479 -7.47 6.51 -30.84
C GLU A 479 -6.44 7.63 -31.06
N GLU A 480 -5.33 7.60 -30.31
CA GLU A 480 -4.28 8.62 -30.33
C GLU A 480 -3.17 8.31 -31.35
N ARG A 481 -3.13 7.09 -31.91
CA ARG A 481 -2.09 6.64 -32.86
C ARG A 481 -2.01 7.47 -34.13
N ARG A 482 -3.10 8.12 -34.51
CA ARG A 482 -3.14 9.04 -35.66
C ARG A 482 -2.15 10.21 -35.52
N HIS A 483 -1.78 10.58 -34.29
CA HIS A 483 -0.82 11.64 -34.03
C HIS A 483 0.64 11.17 -34.21
N PHE A 484 0.88 9.84 -34.31
CA PHE A 484 2.21 9.23 -34.39
C PHE A 484 2.29 8.16 -35.51
N PRO A 485 2.18 8.54 -36.80
CA PRO A 485 2.08 7.60 -37.92
C PRO A 485 3.30 6.68 -38.11
N GLY A 486 4.47 7.05 -37.56
CA GLY A 486 5.68 6.23 -37.56
C GLY A 486 5.80 5.23 -36.42
N TRP A 487 4.84 5.21 -35.49
CA TRP A 487 4.82 4.30 -34.35
C TRP A 487 3.91 3.10 -34.62
N THR A 488 4.46 1.88 -34.47
CA THR A 488 3.76 0.60 -34.74
C THR A 488 3.64 -0.29 -33.51
N GLY A 489 4.02 0.23 -32.33
CA GLY A 489 3.98 -0.50 -31.06
C GLY A 489 2.55 -0.74 -30.57
N ARG A 490 2.45 -1.43 -29.42
CA ARG A 490 1.14 -1.73 -28.80
C ARG A 490 1.00 -1.22 -27.38
N GLU A 491 2.11 -1.05 -26.67
CA GLU A 491 2.11 -0.75 -25.24
C GLU A 491 2.85 0.57 -24.95
N GLU A 492 2.57 1.11 -23.76
CA GLU A 492 3.12 2.38 -23.28
C GLU A 492 4.66 2.41 -23.29
N MET A 493 5.34 1.31 -22.92
CA MET A 493 6.80 1.28 -22.97
C MET A 493 7.38 1.24 -24.37
N ASP A 494 6.72 0.55 -25.31
CA ASP A 494 7.14 0.57 -26.71
C ASP A 494 7.03 1.99 -27.27
N TYR A 495 6.00 2.72 -26.85
CA TYR A 495 5.80 4.12 -27.18
C TYR A 495 6.93 4.99 -26.61
N TYR A 496 7.29 4.86 -25.34
CA TYR A 496 8.39 5.62 -24.75
C TYR A 496 9.73 5.31 -25.41
N ARG A 497 10.06 4.02 -25.60
CA ARG A 497 11.29 3.58 -26.28
C ARG A 497 11.37 4.11 -27.71
N TRP A 498 10.28 4.07 -28.46
CA TRP A 498 10.22 4.62 -29.80
C TRP A 498 10.57 6.11 -29.78
N HIS A 499 9.94 6.90 -28.91
CA HIS A 499 10.24 8.32 -28.76
C HIS A 499 11.70 8.61 -28.37
N PHE A 500 12.29 7.84 -27.46
CA PHE A 500 13.71 7.97 -27.13
C PHE A 500 14.62 7.71 -28.36
N ARG A 501 14.23 6.79 -29.25
CA ARG A 501 14.99 6.45 -30.47
C ARG A 501 14.71 7.34 -31.68
N THR A 502 13.56 7.99 -31.73
CA THR A 502 13.11 8.76 -32.89
C THR A 502 12.96 10.23 -32.53
N THR A 503 11.90 10.59 -31.81
CA THR A 503 11.46 11.98 -31.64
C THR A 503 12.38 12.76 -30.72
N LEU A 504 12.71 12.25 -29.53
CA LEU A 504 13.59 12.93 -28.57
C LEU A 504 15.02 13.06 -29.10
N SER A 505 15.54 11.99 -29.72
CA SER A 505 16.85 12.03 -30.38
C SER A 505 16.87 12.93 -31.61
N GLY A 506 15.76 13.00 -32.36
CA GLY A 506 15.62 13.81 -33.58
C GLY A 506 15.48 15.30 -33.30
N VAL A 507 14.80 15.66 -32.20
CA VAL A 507 14.82 17.02 -31.64
C VAL A 507 16.22 17.39 -31.16
N GLY A 508 17.04 16.39 -30.79
CA GLY A 508 18.40 16.55 -30.30
C GLY A 508 18.40 16.78 -28.79
N TRP A 509 19.12 15.95 -28.04
CA TRP A 509 19.05 15.91 -26.58
C TRP A 509 19.33 17.26 -25.88
N LYS A 510 20.19 18.09 -26.46
CA LYS A 510 20.49 19.45 -25.96
C LYS A 510 19.27 20.38 -25.99
N ASN A 511 18.30 20.12 -26.87
CA ASN A 511 17.06 20.87 -26.94
C ASN A 511 16.04 20.42 -25.88
N LEU A 512 16.31 19.39 -25.09
CA LEU A 512 15.54 19.09 -23.88
C LEU A 512 16.00 19.92 -22.68
N ASN A 513 17.09 20.67 -22.83
CA ASN A 513 17.60 21.57 -21.80
C ASN A 513 16.69 22.79 -21.67
N PHE A 514 15.93 22.82 -20.59
CA PHE A 514 15.03 23.92 -20.28
C PHE A 514 15.77 25.26 -20.20
N ARG A 515 16.96 25.26 -19.58
CA ARG A 515 17.77 26.46 -19.34
C ARG A 515 18.24 27.12 -20.63
N LEU A 516 18.49 26.31 -21.66
CA LEU A 516 18.83 26.81 -23.00
C LEU A 516 17.61 27.37 -23.75
N LYS A 517 16.42 26.80 -23.54
CA LYS A 517 15.18 27.22 -24.23
C LYS A 517 14.55 28.46 -23.63
N HIS A 518 14.68 28.64 -22.33
CA HIS A 518 14.09 29.75 -21.59
C HIS A 518 15.15 30.43 -20.71
N PRO A 519 16.20 31.03 -21.31
CA PRO A 519 17.10 31.89 -20.57
C PRO A 519 16.30 33.06 -19.97
N LEU A 520 16.58 33.38 -18.71
CA LEU A 520 15.85 34.32 -17.85
C LEU A 520 15.15 35.48 -18.60
N GLN A 521 13.84 35.64 -18.37
CA GLN A 521 13.14 36.93 -18.46
C GLN A 521 12.75 37.39 -17.07
#